data_AF-A0A5E5QQZ3-F1
#
_entry.id   AF-A0A5E5QQZ3-F1
#
_cell.length_a   1.000
_cell.length_b   1.000
_cell.length_c   1.000
_cell.angle_alpha   90.00
_cell.angle_beta   90.00
_cell.angle_gamma   90.00
#
_symmetry.space_group_name_H-M   'P 1'
#
loop_
_entity.id
_entity.type
_entity.pdbx_description
1 polymer ?
#
loop_
_entity_poly.entity_id
_entity_poly.type
_entity_poly.pdbx_seq_one_letter_code
_entity_poly.pdbx_strand_id
1 'polypeptide(L)' 'NKKLPGGITLKGHFSLKRLQWPHMNTTNLEMHNFEVNWKVPPRWLRAQ' A
#
# COMPACT_ATOMS: atom_id res chain seq x y z
N ASN A 1 1.42 14.27 -11.67
CA ASN A 1 0.47 14.07 -10.56
C ASN A 1 -0.96 14.19 -11.08
N LYS A 2 -1.50 13.14 -11.73
CA LYS A 2 -2.90 13.13 -12.20
C LYS A 2 -3.75 12.51 -11.08
N LYS A 3 -4.77 13.26 -10.60
CA LYS A 3 -5.67 12.77 -9.53
C LYS A 3 -6.42 11.54 -10.01
N LEU A 4 -6.46 10.49 -9.21
CA LEU A 4 -7.21 9.28 -9.52
C LEU A 4 -8.72 9.58 -9.56
N PRO A 5 -9.47 9.01 -10.53
CA PRO A 5 -10.91 9.14 -10.55
C PRO A 5 -11.54 8.51 -9.30
N GLY A 6 -12.49 9.22 -8.66
CA GLY A 6 -13.24 8.67 -7.53
C GLY A 6 -14.19 7.56 -7.96
N GLY A 7 -14.49 6.63 -7.05
CA GLY A 7 -15.37 5.49 -7.29
C GLY A 7 -14.71 4.27 -7.94
N ILE A 8 -13.47 4.40 -8.45
CA ILE A 8 -12.71 3.25 -8.95
C ILE A 8 -12.16 2.43 -7.78
N THR A 9 -11.92 1.14 -8.04
CA THR A 9 -11.23 0.28 -7.07
C THR A 9 -9.79 0.10 -7.51
N LEU A 10 -8.85 0.44 -6.62
CA LEU A 10 -7.45 0.09 -6.77
C LEU A 10 -7.25 -1.27 -6.13
N LYS A 11 -6.90 -2.26 -6.96
CA LYS A 11 -6.53 -3.59 -6.52
C LYS A 11 -5.08 -3.87 -6.88
N GLY A 12 -4.37 -4.56 -6.00
CA GLY A 12 -3.00 -4.99 -6.29
C GLY A 12 -2.43 -5.84 -5.17
N HIS A 13 -1.49 -6.69 -5.55
CA HIS A 13 -0.67 -7.43 -4.60
C HIS A 13 0.63 -6.66 -4.36
N PHE A 14 0.98 -6.48 -3.10
CA PHE A 14 2.15 -5.73 -2.68
C PHE A 14 2.97 -6.57 -1.72
N SER A 15 4.27 -6.35 -1.72
CA SER A 15 5.22 -7.02 -0.85
C SER A 15 6.06 -5.97 -0.13
N LEU A 16 6.04 -5.99 1.20
CA LEU A 16 6.95 -5.21 2.04
C LEU A 16 8.10 -6.11 2.47
N LYS A 17 9.32 -5.74 2.07
CA LYS A 17 10.55 -6.35 2.57
C LYS A 17 11.13 -5.48 3.67
N ARG A 18 11.47 -6.08 4.81
CA ARG A 18 12.14 -5.37 5.90
C ARG A 18 13.48 -4.80 5.41
N LEU A 19 13.70 -3.50 5.64
CA LEU A 19 14.99 -2.87 5.34
C LEU A 19 16.06 -3.43 6.29
N GLN A 20 17.04 -4.14 5.74
CA GLN A 20 18.20 -4.59 6.50
C GLN A 20 19.30 -3.54 6.43
N TRP A 21 19.68 -3.02 7.59
CA TRP A 21 20.85 -2.16 7.73
C TRP A 21 22.11 -3.02 7.76
N PRO A 22 23.28 -2.52 7.31
CA PRO A 22 24.50 -3.31 7.19
C PRO A 22 24.99 -3.99 8.47
N HIS A 23 24.51 -3.59 9.66
CA HIS A 23 24.95 -4.12 10.96
C HIS A 23 23.79 -4.75 11.75
N MET A 24 22.66 -5.05 11.10
CA MET A 24 21.56 -5.79 11.73
C MET A 24 21.89 -7.28 11.76
N ASN A 25 22.18 -7.81 12.95
CA ASN A 25 22.45 -9.23 13.19
C ASN A 25 21.15 -10.06 13.26
N THR A 26 20.32 -9.98 12.22
CA THR A 26 19.05 -10.72 12.17
C THR A 26 18.97 -11.55 10.89
N THR A 27 18.83 -12.86 11.02
CA THR A 27 18.55 -13.79 9.90
C THR A 27 17.13 -13.66 9.37
N ASN A 28 16.28 -12.86 10.02
CA ASN A 28 14.89 -12.69 9.65
C ASN A 28 14.77 -11.81 8.38
N LEU A 29 14.66 -12.48 7.24
CA LEU A 29 14.39 -11.95 5.90
C LEU A 29 12.89 -11.91 5.59
N GLU A 30 12.04 -11.62 6.59
CA GLU A 30 10.60 -11.61 6.39
C GLU A 30 10.18 -10.67 5.27
N MET A 31 9.41 -11.25 4.34
CA MET A 31 8.68 -10.56 3.30
C MET A 31 7.20 -10.68 3.63
N HIS A 32 6.55 -9.56 3.90
CA HIS A 32 5.12 -9.53 4.16
C HIS A 32 4.37 -9.22 2.88
N ASN A 33 3.59 -10.19 2.41
CA ASN A 33 2.73 -10.04 1.24
C ASN A 33 1.33 -9.66 1.69
N PHE A 34 0.75 -8.65 1.06
CA PHE A 34 -0.61 -8.19 1.35
C PHE A 34 -1.32 -7.76 0.06
N GLU A 35 -2.64 -7.84 0.10
CA GLU A 35 -3.49 -7.38 -0.98
C GLU A 35 -4.11 -6.03 -0.59
N VAL A 36 -4.05 -5.07 -1.50
CA VAL A 36 -4.81 -3.84 -1.38
C VAL A 36 -6.05 -3.97 -2.24
N ASN A 37 -7.20 -3.70 -1.64
CA ASN A 37 -8.47 -3.54 -2.32
C ASN A 37 -9.12 -2.27 -1.79
N TRP A 38 -8.76 -1.14 -2.38
CA TRP A 38 -9.18 0.18 -1.91
C TRP A 38 -10.13 0.83 -2.91
N LYS A 39 -11.35 1.12 -2.45
CA LYS A 39 -12.32 1.91 -3.22
C LYS A 39 -12.01 3.39 -3.03
N VAL A 40 -11.56 4.06 -4.09
CA VAL A 40 -11.28 5.50 -4.05
C VAL A 40 -12.60 6.21 -3.72
N PRO A 41 -12.67 6.99 -2.64
CA PRO A 41 -13.91 7.68 -2.31
C PRO A 41 -14.31 8.62 -3.46
N PRO A 42 -15.61 8.73 -3.79
CA PRO A 42 -16.08 9.68 -4.78
C PRO A 42 -15.69 11.11 -4.37
N ARG A 43 -15.36 11.94 -5.37
CA ARG A 43 -14.87 13.32 -5.21
C ARG A 43 -15.78 14.23 -4.39
N TRP A 44 -17.03 13.82 -4.15
CA TRP A 44 -18.06 14.55 -3.42
C TRP A 44 -18.16 14.19 -1.93
N LEU A 45 -17.34 13.28 -1.40
CA LEU A 45 -17.19 13.07 0.04
C LEU A 45 -16.05 13.94 0.57
N ARG A 46 -16.20 15.27 0.51
CA ARG A 46 -15.61 16.11 1.56
C ARG A 46 -16.61 16.06 2.70
N ALA A 47 -16.17 15.49 3.83
CA ALA A 47 -16.94 15.44 5.05
C ALA A 47 -17.47 16.85 5.40
N GLN A 48 -18.72 16.89 5.84
CA GLN A 48 -19.28 18.00 6.60
C GLN A 48 -18.48 18.22 7.88
#